data_AF-A0A1Z3HGU9-F1
#
_entry.id   AF-A0A1Z3HGU9-F1
#
_cell.length_a   1.000
_cell.length_b   1.000
_cell.length_c   1.000
_cell.angle_alpha   90.00
_cell.angle_beta   90.00
_cell.angle_gamma   90.00
#
_symmetry.space_group_name_H-M   'P 1'
#
loop_
_entity.id
_entity.type
_entity.pdbx_description
1 polymer ?
#
loop_
_entity_poly.entity_id
_entity_poly.type
_entity_poly.pdbx_seq_one_letter_code
_entity_poly.pdbx_strand_id
1 'polypeptide(L)'
;MHRKEQVIAPRLETAPGVKPLMPAGFNTDTLGTFTRDVPRSADQITTARLKAEAALDLTGETLAIASEGSFGSHPQIPFVPCDRKLVLLLDLEPQLEIVGQAISTDTDFRSQIHSLD
;
A
#
# COMPACT_ATOMS: atom_id res chain seq x y z
N MET A 1 6.16 11.92 6.07
CA MET A 1 5.64 10.63 5.57
C MET A 1 4.29 10.87 4.90
N HIS A 2 3.87 10.02 3.95
CA HIS A 2 2.93 10.27 2.85
C HIS A 2 1.48 10.74 3.16
N ARG A 3 1.18 11.20 4.38
CA ARG A 3 -0.09 11.82 4.84
C ARG A 3 -1.35 10.96 4.69
N LYS A 4 -1.19 9.68 4.39
CA LYS A 4 -2.30 8.73 4.19
C LYS A 4 -3.09 8.50 5.48
N GLU A 5 -2.44 8.65 6.63
CA GLU A 5 -3.04 8.55 7.95
C GLU A 5 -4.20 9.53 8.13
N GLN A 6 -4.14 10.72 7.51
CA GLN A 6 -5.20 11.73 7.61
C GLN A 6 -6.53 11.25 7.00
N VAL A 7 -6.48 10.29 6.08
CA VAL A 7 -7.65 9.72 5.41
C VAL A 7 -8.05 8.39 6.06
N ILE A 8 -7.08 7.57 6.46
CA ILE A 8 -7.33 6.23 7.00
C ILE A 8 -7.72 6.30 8.49
N ALA A 9 -6.93 7.00 9.32
CA ALA A 9 -7.08 7.00 10.78
C ALA A 9 -8.49 7.40 11.26
N PRO A 10 -9.14 8.47 10.74
CA PRO A 10 -10.47 8.85 11.21
C PRO A 10 -11.53 7.78 10.96
N ARG A 11 -11.36 6.94 9.93
CA ARG A 11 -12.29 5.83 9.66
C ARG A 11 -12.11 4.70 10.66
N LEU A 12 -10.87 4.43 11.09
CA LEU A 12 -10.57 3.38 12.06
C LEU A 12 -11.01 3.76 13.48
N GLU A 13 -10.92 5.03 13.85
CA GLU A 13 -11.39 5.52 15.17
C GLU A 13 -12.90 5.32 15.39
N THR A 14 -13.67 5.07 14.32
CA THR A 14 -15.08 4.70 14.44
C THR A 14 -15.29 3.27 14.95
N ALA A 15 -14.27 2.42 14.87
CA ALA A 15 -14.33 1.05 15.37
C ALA A 15 -14.05 1.02 16.90
N PRO A 16 -14.90 0.34 17.70
CA PRO A 16 -14.67 0.23 19.14
C PRO A 16 -13.31 -0.42 19.46
N GLY A 17 -12.54 0.22 20.34
CA GLY A 17 -11.27 -0.31 20.83
C GLY A 17 -10.06 -0.08 19.91
N VAL A 18 -10.24 0.52 18.73
CA VAL A 18 -9.14 0.81 17.81
C VAL A 18 -8.64 2.23 17.99
N LYS A 19 -7.32 2.40 18.19
CA LYS A 19 -6.65 3.69 18.24
C LYS A 19 -5.53 3.72 17.19
N PRO A 20 -5.59 4.61 16.19
CA PRO A 20 -4.53 4.72 15.20
C PRO A 20 -3.20 5.14 15.85
N LEU A 21 -2.15 4.38 15.52
CA LEU A 21 -0.78 4.66 15.92
C LEU A 21 0.08 4.73 14.66
N MET A 22 0.90 5.78 14.55
CA MET A 22 1.95 5.85 13.55
C MET A 22 3.29 5.51 14.21
N PRO A 23 3.99 4.44 13.80
CA PRO A 23 5.28 4.10 14.40
C PRO A 23 6.29 5.24 14.21
N ALA A 24 6.87 5.73 15.30
CA ALA A 24 7.78 6.87 15.27
C ALA A 24 9.06 6.53 14.48
N GLY A 25 9.47 7.40 13.56
CA GLY A 25 10.69 7.22 12.78
C GLY A 25 10.65 6.09 11.75
N PHE A 26 9.48 5.46 11.53
CA PHE A 26 9.39 4.34 10.58
C PHE A 26 9.44 4.84 9.13
N ASN A 27 10.58 4.63 8.47
CA ASN A 27 10.75 4.97 7.07
C ASN A 27 10.40 3.79 6.16
N THR A 28 9.16 3.76 5.68
CA THR A 28 8.69 2.73 4.75
C THR A 28 9.30 2.80 3.35
N ASP A 29 10.02 3.87 3.01
CA ASP A 29 10.66 4.00 1.69
C ASP A 29 11.84 3.01 1.55
N THR A 30 12.33 2.47 2.67
CA THR A 30 13.31 1.36 2.70
C THR A 30 12.78 0.08 2.04
N LEU A 31 11.46 -0.08 1.96
CA LEU A 31 10.78 -1.21 1.30
C LEU A 31 10.42 -0.89 -0.17
N GLY A 32 10.88 0.24 -0.69
CA GLY A 32 10.64 0.70 -2.05
C GLY A 32 10.05 2.11 -2.08
N THR A 33 10.49 2.88 -3.06
CA THR A 33 10.05 4.26 -3.32
C THR A 33 9.16 4.33 -4.55
N PHE A 34 8.35 5.37 -4.61
CA PHE A 34 7.51 5.64 -5.78
C PHE A 34 8.32 5.93 -7.05
N THR A 35 9.39 6.73 -6.91
CA THR A 35 10.33 7.12 -7.97
C THR A 35 11.20 5.96 -8.45
N ARG A 36 11.20 4.83 -7.72
CA ARG A 36 12.06 3.65 -7.94
C ARG A 36 13.55 3.91 -7.68
N ASP A 37 13.90 4.98 -6.96
CA ASP A 37 15.27 5.21 -6.46
C ASP A 37 15.69 4.07 -5.52
N VAL A 38 14.77 3.67 -4.65
CA VAL A 38 14.80 2.37 -3.96
C VAL A 38 13.82 1.44 -4.67
N PRO A 39 14.30 0.34 -5.29
CA PRO A 39 13.43 -0.63 -5.96
C PRO A 39 12.60 -1.41 -4.93
N ARG A 40 11.37 -1.77 -5.31
CA ARG A 40 10.61 -2.80 -4.57
C ARG A 40 11.20 -4.17 -4.87
N SER A 41 11.43 -4.98 -3.84
CA SER A 41 11.86 -6.37 -3.96
C SER A 41 10.71 -7.34 -4.24
N ALA A 42 9.47 -6.90 -4.08
CA ALA A 42 8.28 -7.74 -4.20
C ALA A 42 7.11 -7.00 -4.88
N ASP A 43 6.02 -7.73 -5.13
CA ASP A 43 4.77 -7.16 -5.65
C ASP A 43 4.10 -6.22 -4.64
N GLN A 44 3.03 -5.55 -5.08
CA GLN A 44 2.33 -4.53 -4.30
C GLN A 44 1.69 -5.07 -3.01
N ILE A 45 1.12 -6.28 -3.04
CA ILE A 45 0.48 -6.91 -1.88
C ILE A 45 1.57 -7.34 -0.90
N THR A 46 2.60 -8.03 -1.39
CA THR A 46 3.72 -8.47 -0.56
C THR A 46 4.44 -7.29 0.08
N THR A 47 4.64 -6.18 -0.65
CA THR A 47 5.23 -4.97 -0.06
C THR A 47 4.35 -4.36 1.02
N ALA A 48 3.02 -4.32 0.85
CA ALA A 48 2.12 -3.83 1.88
C ALA A 48 2.14 -4.74 3.12
N ARG A 49 2.22 -6.05 2.94
CA ARG A 49 2.39 -7.01 4.04
C ARG A 49 3.69 -6.76 4.80
N LEU A 50 4.82 -6.65 4.11
CA LEU A 50 6.11 -6.32 4.73
C LEU A 50 6.08 -4.99 5.50
N LYS A 51 5.34 -3.99 5.00
CA LYS A 51 5.13 -2.72 5.71
C LYS A 51 4.29 -2.91 6.98
N ALA A 52 3.26 -3.75 6.93
CA ALA A 52 2.41 -4.06 8.07
C ALA A 52 3.21 -4.85 9.13
N GLU A 53 3.89 -5.92 8.74
CA GLU A 53 4.77 -6.73 9.61
C GLU A 53 5.84 -5.87 10.29
N ALA A 54 6.56 -5.04 9.53
CA ALA A 54 7.56 -4.15 10.10
C ALA A 54 6.97 -3.11 11.06
N ALA A 55 5.73 -2.65 10.84
CA ALA A 55 5.05 -1.78 11.79
C ALA A 55 4.73 -2.52 13.09
N LEU A 56 4.21 -3.75 13.01
CA LEU A 56 3.91 -4.60 14.17
C LEU A 56 5.18 -4.90 14.97
N ASP A 57 6.28 -5.25 14.30
CA ASP A 57 7.57 -5.51 14.94
C ASP A 57 8.11 -4.28 15.68
N LEU A 58 7.89 -3.08 15.14
CA LEU A 58 8.36 -1.82 15.74
C LEU A 58 7.50 -1.38 16.93
N THR A 59 6.19 -1.64 16.91
CA THR A 59 5.27 -1.17 17.94
C THR A 59 4.94 -2.22 19.00
N GLY A 60 5.13 -3.51 18.69
CA GLY A 60 4.68 -4.62 19.52
C GLY A 60 3.16 -4.83 19.52
N GLU A 61 2.45 -4.22 18.56
CA GLU A 61 1.00 -4.36 18.41
C GLU A 61 0.65 -5.61 17.60
N THR A 62 -0.63 -5.98 17.55
CA THR A 62 -1.12 -7.18 16.85
C THR A 62 -1.92 -6.87 15.58
N LEU A 63 -2.36 -5.62 15.40
CA LEU A 63 -3.18 -5.16 14.28
C LEU A 63 -2.49 -4.02 13.52
N ALA A 64 -2.29 -4.20 12.21
CA ALA A 64 -1.65 -3.20 11.36
C ALA A 64 -2.44 -2.95 10.07
N ILE A 65 -2.36 -1.71 9.60
CA ILE A 65 -2.85 -1.31 8.28
C ILE A 65 -1.71 -0.72 7.46
N ALA A 66 -1.53 -1.24 6.26
CA ALA A 66 -0.58 -0.74 5.29
C ALA A 66 -1.27 -0.42 3.96
N SER A 67 -0.64 0.40 3.13
CA SER A 67 -1.17 0.71 1.82
C SER A 67 -0.06 0.89 0.80
N GLU A 68 -0.35 0.48 -0.43
CA GLU A 68 0.58 0.57 -1.54
C GLU A 68 -0.10 1.09 -2.80
N GLY A 69 0.70 1.70 -3.68
CA GLY A 69 0.25 2.26 -4.95
C GLY A 69 1.19 1.86 -6.09
N SER A 70 0.63 1.52 -7.24
CA SER A 70 1.40 1.28 -8.45
C SER A 70 0.71 1.87 -9.67
N PHE A 71 1.50 2.27 -10.66
CA PHE A 71 1.03 2.65 -11.99
C PHE A 71 1.52 1.61 -12.99
N GLY A 72 0.69 1.30 -13.99
CA GLY A 72 1.00 0.33 -15.01
C GLY A 72 -0.16 0.11 -15.96
N SER A 73 -0.07 -0.96 -16.74
CA SER A 73 -1.15 -1.40 -17.62
C SER A 73 -2.32 -1.99 -16.86
N HIS A 74 -3.54 -1.75 -17.34
CA HIS A 74 -4.75 -2.37 -16.80
C HIS A 74 -4.66 -3.91 -16.94
N PRO A 75 -4.93 -4.69 -15.87
CA PRO A 75 -4.69 -6.14 -15.86
C PRO A 75 -5.53 -6.90 -16.89
N GLN A 76 -6.69 -6.36 -17.28
CA GLN A 76 -7.56 -6.94 -18.31
C GLN A 76 -7.45 -6.23 -19.67
N ILE A 77 -6.83 -5.04 -19.73
CA ILE A 77 -6.76 -4.22 -20.95
C ILE A 77 -5.34 -3.63 -21.07
N PRO A 78 -4.35 -4.42 -21.57
CA PRO A 78 -2.93 -4.11 -21.38
C PRO A 78 -2.44 -2.77 -21.95
N PHE A 79 -3.16 -2.16 -22.89
CA PHE A 79 -2.80 -0.88 -23.50
C PHE A 79 -3.43 0.33 -22.79
N VAL A 80 -4.33 0.12 -21.81
CA VAL A 80 -4.92 1.21 -21.02
C VAL A 80 -4.05 1.44 -19.79
N PRO A 81 -3.50 2.65 -19.59
CA PRO A 81 -2.81 2.98 -18.34
C PRO A 81 -3.81 3.01 -17.18
N CYS A 82 -3.36 2.55 -16.01
CA CYS A 82 -4.14 2.62 -14.78
C CYS A 82 -3.23 2.82 -13.56
N ASP A 83 -3.81 3.35 -12.49
CA ASP A 83 -3.27 3.23 -11.16
C ASP A 83 -4.03 2.18 -10.36
N ARG A 84 -3.28 1.35 -9.63
CA ARG A 84 -3.81 0.40 -8.67
C ARG A 84 -3.40 0.83 -7.28
N LYS A 85 -4.39 1.01 -6.41
CA LYS A 85 -4.22 1.33 -5.00
C LYS A 85 -4.73 0.17 -4.17
N LEU A 86 -4.03 -0.17 -3.10
CA LEU A 86 -4.50 -1.16 -2.15
C LEU A 86 -4.26 -0.73 -0.71
N VAL A 87 -5.11 -1.25 0.17
CA VAL A 87 -4.99 -1.19 1.63
C VAL A 87 -5.04 -2.63 2.14
N LEU A 88 -4.09 -2.98 2.98
CA LEU A 88 -3.97 -4.28 3.63
C LEU A 88 -4.18 -4.11 5.12
N LEU A 89 -5.05 -4.93 5.71
CA LEU A 89 -5.21 -5.13 7.14
C LEU A 89 -4.60 -6.47 7.50
N LEU A 90 -3.70 -6.47 8.47
CA LEU A 90 -3.05 -7.66 9.02
C LEU A 90 -3.37 -7.73 10.51
N ASP A 91 -3.97 -8.84 10.93
CA ASP A 91 -4.31 -9.10 12.32
C ASP A 91 -3.73 -10.45 12.76
N LEU A 92 -2.79 -10.41 13.70
CA LEU A 92 -2.07 -11.59 14.16
C LEU A 92 -2.90 -12.46 15.11
N GLU A 93 -3.91 -11.90 15.78
CA GLU A 93 -4.71 -12.62 16.77
C GLU A 93 -5.62 -13.69 16.13
N PRO A 94 -6.52 -13.34 15.19
CA PRO A 94 -7.29 -14.30 14.41
C PRO A 94 -6.51 -14.85 13.21
N GLN A 95 -5.25 -14.43 12.99
CA GLN A 95 -4.44 -14.76 11.81
C GLN A 95 -5.17 -14.38 10.51
N LEU A 96 -5.62 -13.13 10.44
CA LEU A 96 -6.44 -12.62 9.36
C LEU A 96 -5.66 -11.60 8.52
N GLU A 97 -5.70 -11.80 7.21
CA GLU A 97 -5.22 -10.82 6.23
C GLU A 97 -6.36 -10.44 5.29
N ILE A 98 -6.65 -9.13 5.21
CA ILE A 98 -7.67 -8.59 4.30
C ILE A 98 -7.02 -7.57 3.37
N VAL A 99 -7.27 -7.71 2.07
CA VAL A 99 -6.80 -6.77 1.05
C VAL A 99 -8.00 -6.12 0.37
N GLY A 100 -8.11 -4.80 0.51
CA GLY A 100 -8.99 -3.96 -0.30
C GLY A 100 -8.18 -3.32 -1.43
N GLN A 101 -8.69 -3.35 -2.66
CA GLN A 101 -8.01 -2.76 -3.82
C GLN A 101 -8.96 -1.99 -4.72
N ALA A 102 -8.44 -0.94 -5.36
CA ALA A 102 -9.12 -0.16 -6.39
C ALA A 102 -8.18 0.04 -7.59
N ILE A 103 -8.75 -0.03 -8.79
CA ILE A 103 -8.06 0.28 -10.05
C ILE A 103 -8.79 1.46 -10.68
N SER A 104 -8.04 2.47 -11.12
CA SER A 104 -8.57 3.64 -11.82
C SER A 104 -7.81 3.84 -13.12
N THR A 105 -8.56 4.12 -14.19
CA THR A 105 -7.99 4.58 -15.48
C THR A 105 -7.94 6.10 -15.58
N ASP A 106 -8.54 6.81 -14.62
CA ASP A 106 -8.40 8.25 -14.47
C ASP A 106 -7.06 8.55 -13.78
N THR A 107 -6.01 8.66 -14.60
CA THR A 107 -4.63 8.83 -14.15
C THR A 107 -3.82 9.65 -15.16
N ASP A 108 -2.92 10.50 -14.64
CA ASP A 108 -1.93 11.22 -15.45
C ASP A 108 -0.76 10.33 -15.92
N PHE A 109 -0.77 9.03 -15.55
CA PHE A 109 0.25 8.09 -15.99
C PHE A 109 0.14 7.83 -17.50
N ARG A 110 1.11 8.36 -18.24
CA ARG A 110 1.25 8.09 -19.67
C ARG A 110 2.09 6.83 -19.88
N SER A 111 1.51 5.80 -20.46
CA SER A 111 2.29 4.68 -20.98
C SER A 111 3.05 5.14 -22.22
N GLN A 112 4.38 4.97 -22.24
CA GLN A 112 5.13 5.06 -23.50
C GLN A 112 4.84 3.80 -24.30
N ILE A 113 4.16 3.95 -25.44
CA ILE A 113 3.99 2.87 -26.41
C ILE A 113 5.31 2.79 -27.17
N HIS A 114 6.11 1.75 -26.92
CA HIS A 114 7.22 1.41 -27.79
C HIS A 114 6.65 0.69 -29.01
N SER A 115 6.79 1.27 -30.22
CA SER A 115 6.57 0.49 -31.44
C SER A 115 7.64 -0.59 -31.51
N LEU A 116 7.22 -1.80 -31.87
CA LEU A 116 8.14 -2.83 -32.33
C LEU A 116 8.33 -2.55 -33.82
N ASP A 117 9.45 -1.91 -34.16
CA ASP A 117 9.95 -1.83 -35.53
C ASP A 117 10.69 -3.12 -35.90
#